data_AF-A0A1H5EXW0-F1
#
_entry.id   AF-A0A1H5EXW0-F1
#
_cell.length_a   1.000
_cell.length_b   1.000
_cell.length_c   1.000
_cell.angle_alpha   90.00
_cell.angle_beta   90.00
_cell.angle_gamma   90.00
#
_symmetry.space_group_name_H-M   'P 1'
#
loop_
_entity.id
_entity.type
_entity.pdbx_description
1 polymer ?
#
loop_
_entity_poly.entity_id
_entity_poly.type
_entity_poly.pdbx_seq_one_letter_code
_entity_poly.pdbx_strand_id
1 'polypeptide(L)'
;MIITVNKIITFSLLFFFISCSDNNQVNSNSTSLESYLKANADYVHNINGFFIVASAVKPTSNETTPGTTGKDIFEHSVRLFSNFLDQNNDGLVDDDKKELNKWLAQKLVFISGPLTMVDKISAANLVEGKGLYGMSMQTDNWPYVKNYNGKGWEFAKLNSSTWRPEIFNALWEETFHTITEAFSRTDSEFKFTEGGTLRKYMDDDILAKTYDISEQNAAENGNYDKVTAVNEYIHQIWAINFAGHGDKLNSHQKKALNFMVKKNVPMKLSASYKHILGNRVK
;
A
#
# COMPACT_ATOMS: atom_id res chain seq x y z
N MET A 1 -80.27 -13.76 5.92
CA MET A 1 -79.78 -13.38 7.26
C MET A 1 -78.29 -13.69 7.28
N ILE A 2 -77.49 -12.66 7.51
CA ILE A 2 -76.03 -12.62 7.40
C ILE A 2 -75.42 -13.48 8.51
N ILE A 3 -74.52 -14.41 8.16
CA ILE A 3 -73.34 -14.69 8.99
C ILE A 3 -72.15 -14.92 8.04
N THR A 4 -71.26 -13.94 8.06
CA THR A 4 -69.94 -13.88 7.46
C THR A 4 -69.01 -14.84 8.20
N VAL A 5 -68.20 -15.63 7.47
CA VAL A 5 -67.00 -16.27 8.04
C VAL A 5 -65.81 -15.87 7.18
N ASN A 6 -65.10 -14.83 7.65
CA ASN A 6 -63.80 -14.44 7.16
C ASN A 6 -62.79 -15.54 7.50
N LYS A 7 -62.21 -16.19 6.48
CA LYS A 7 -60.97 -16.95 6.65
C LYS A 7 -59.82 -15.96 6.68
N ILE A 8 -59.32 -15.71 7.89
CA ILE A 8 -58.07 -15.00 8.13
C ILE A 8 -56.94 -15.87 7.58
N ILE A 9 -56.30 -15.42 6.52
CA ILE A 9 -55.01 -15.95 6.06
C ILE A 9 -53.96 -15.33 6.97
N THR A 10 -53.36 -16.14 7.83
CA THR A 10 -52.20 -15.76 8.65
C THR A 10 -50.99 -15.58 7.73
N PHE A 11 -50.68 -14.33 7.38
CA PHE A 11 -49.43 -13.97 6.73
C PHE A 11 -48.34 -13.94 7.81
N SER A 12 -47.53 -15.01 7.90
CA SER A 12 -46.32 -14.99 8.70
C SER A 12 -45.33 -14.00 8.08
N LEU A 13 -45.29 -12.77 8.61
CA LEU A 13 -44.17 -11.87 8.39
C LEU A 13 -42.93 -12.49 9.04
N LEU A 14 -42.08 -13.13 8.24
CA LEU A 14 -40.69 -13.36 8.61
C LEU A 14 -40.02 -11.98 8.68
N PHE A 15 -39.88 -11.45 9.90
CA PHE A 15 -38.93 -10.38 10.17
C PHE A 15 -37.52 -10.95 9.95
N PHE A 16 -36.94 -10.66 8.78
CA PHE A 16 -35.50 -10.70 8.62
C PHE A 16 -34.92 -9.63 9.55
N PHE A 17 -34.37 -10.07 10.68
CA PHE A 17 -33.40 -9.29 11.42
C PHE A 17 -32.18 -9.12 10.50
N ILE A 18 -32.16 -8.03 9.74
CA ILE A 18 -30.93 -7.50 9.16
C ILE A 18 -30.11 -7.06 10.37
N SER A 19 -29.20 -7.95 10.81
CA SER A 19 -28.17 -7.59 11.75
C SER A 19 -27.26 -6.60 11.05
N CYS A 20 -27.48 -5.30 11.26
CA CYS A 20 -26.46 -4.30 11.10
C CYS A 20 -25.31 -4.71 12.02
N SER A 21 -24.30 -5.38 11.47
CA SER A 21 -23.03 -5.55 12.15
C SER A 21 -22.41 -4.15 12.20
N ASP A 22 -22.64 -3.43 13.29
CA ASP A 22 -21.84 -2.25 13.63
C ASP A 22 -20.38 -2.70 13.67
N ASN A 23 -19.63 -2.29 12.66
CA ASN A 23 -18.22 -2.61 12.48
C ASN A 23 -17.32 -1.77 13.41
N ASN A 24 -17.81 -1.49 14.63
CA ASN A 24 -17.20 -0.59 15.61
C ASN A 24 -16.68 -1.37 16.83
N GLN A 25 -16.14 -2.58 16.66
CA GLN A 25 -15.27 -3.14 17.68
C GLN A 25 -13.88 -2.49 17.57
N VAL A 26 -13.71 -1.38 18.29
CA VAL A 26 -12.40 -0.78 18.55
C VAL A 26 -11.59 -1.79 19.35
N ASN A 27 -10.65 -2.45 18.68
CA ASN A 27 -9.71 -3.38 19.29
C ASN A 27 -8.93 -2.63 20.38
N SER A 28 -9.00 -3.05 21.65
CA SER A 28 -8.36 -2.37 22.79
C SER A 28 -6.84 -2.20 22.63
N ASN A 29 -6.21 -2.97 21.73
CA ASN A 29 -4.81 -2.82 21.35
C ASN A 29 -4.50 -1.57 20.51
N SER A 30 -5.50 -0.97 19.85
CA SER A 30 -5.34 0.23 19.01
C SER A 30 -5.03 1.49 19.82
N THR A 31 -5.57 1.61 21.04
CA THR A 31 -5.40 2.83 21.87
C THR A 31 -3.97 2.98 22.38
N SER A 32 -3.31 1.87 22.73
CA SER A 32 -1.90 1.87 23.16
C SER A 32 -0.93 2.20 22.01
N LEU A 33 -1.18 1.65 20.82
CA LEU A 33 -0.37 1.95 19.63
C LEU A 33 -0.56 3.40 19.20
N GLU A 34 -1.81 3.87 19.09
CA GLU A 34 -2.11 5.26 18.71
C GLU A 34 -1.46 6.26 19.67
N SER A 35 -1.54 6.01 20.99
CA SER A 35 -0.92 6.87 22.00
C SER A 35 0.61 6.93 21.84
N TYR A 36 1.24 5.78 21.59
CA TYR A 36 2.67 5.72 21.32
C TYR A 36 3.05 6.48 20.04
N LEU A 37 2.30 6.29 18.96
CA LEU A 37 2.55 6.99 17.69
C LEU A 37 2.39 8.50 17.85
N LYS A 38 1.36 8.98 18.57
CA LYS A 38 1.19 10.41 18.88
C LYS A 38 2.34 10.98 19.71
N ALA A 39 2.97 10.17 20.56
CA ALA A 39 4.11 10.60 21.37
C ALA A 39 5.44 10.61 20.58
N ASN A 40 5.54 9.87 19.47
CA ASN A 40 6.79 9.67 18.74
C ASN A 40 6.80 10.18 17.30
N ALA A 41 5.67 10.65 16.78
CA ALA A 41 5.53 11.28 15.48
C ALA A 41 4.89 12.66 15.59
N ASP A 42 5.14 13.54 14.62
CA ASP A 42 4.56 14.88 14.59
C ASP A 42 3.16 14.89 13.96
N TYR A 43 2.94 13.97 13.01
CA TYR A 43 1.67 13.78 12.33
C TYR A 43 1.22 12.33 12.43
N VAL A 44 -0.08 12.12 12.66
CA VAL A 44 -0.67 10.78 12.75
C VAL A 44 -2.05 10.79 12.10
N HIS A 45 -2.26 9.88 11.16
CA HIS A 45 -3.54 9.64 10.49
C HIS A 45 -3.97 8.18 10.68
N ASN A 46 -5.27 7.93 10.79
CA ASN A 46 -5.82 6.60 11.02
C ASN A 46 -6.94 6.31 10.00
N ILE A 47 -6.75 5.26 9.19
CA ILE A 47 -7.76 4.71 8.28
C ILE A 47 -8.20 3.35 8.80
N ASN A 48 -9.25 3.33 9.63
CA ASN A 48 -9.85 2.11 10.23
C ASN A 48 -8.82 1.17 10.89
N GLY A 49 -7.87 1.71 11.63
CA GLY A 49 -6.82 0.98 12.34
C GLY A 49 -5.48 0.91 11.60
N PHE A 50 -5.42 1.26 10.32
CA PHE A 50 -4.15 1.45 9.60
C PHE A 50 -3.59 2.84 9.89
N PHE A 51 -2.43 2.89 10.54
CA PHE A 51 -1.78 4.15 10.91
C PHE A 51 -0.73 4.58 9.90
N ILE A 52 -0.81 5.85 9.53
CA ILE A 52 0.15 6.58 8.70
C ILE A 52 0.73 7.68 9.58
N VAL A 53 2.05 7.68 9.77
CA VAL A 53 2.72 8.62 10.67
C VAL A 53 3.87 9.33 9.97
N ALA A 54 4.18 10.53 10.44
CA ALA A 54 5.26 11.31 9.86
C ALA A 54 5.95 12.29 10.82
N SER A 55 7.16 12.69 10.44
CA SER A 55 7.91 13.78 11.05
C SER A 55 7.57 15.14 10.43
N ALA A 56 7.68 16.21 11.21
CA ALA A 56 7.70 17.58 10.75
C ALA A 56 9.11 18.04 10.31
N VAL A 57 10.15 17.23 10.57
CA VAL A 57 11.52 17.51 10.13
C VAL A 57 11.55 17.72 8.61
N LYS A 58 12.26 18.76 8.19
CA LYS A 58 12.41 19.09 6.77
C LYS A 58 13.18 17.97 6.07
N PRO A 59 12.69 17.45 4.92
CA PRO A 59 13.43 16.48 4.11
C PRO A 59 14.80 17.03 3.70
N THR A 60 15.82 16.16 3.69
CA THR A 60 17.21 16.55 3.41
C THR A 60 17.82 15.83 2.21
N SER A 61 17.13 14.86 1.60
CA SER A 61 17.58 14.29 0.33
C SER A 61 17.73 15.40 -0.73
N ASN A 62 18.89 15.42 -1.39
CA ASN A 62 19.26 16.42 -2.40
C ASN A 62 18.37 16.37 -3.67
N GLU A 63 17.69 15.25 -3.89
CA GLU A 63 16.77 15.04 -5.01
C GLU A 63 15.32 15.40 -4.66
N THR A 64 15.06 15.83 -3.41
CA THR A 64 13.75 16.30 -3.01
C THR A 64 13.44 17.68 -3.59
N THR A 65 12.22 17.87 -4.12
CA THR A 65 11.77 19.16 -4.65
C THR A 65 11.97 20.28 -3.62
N PRO A 66 12.67 21.38 -3.97
CA PRO A 66 12.94 22.48 -3.06
C PRO A 66 11.67 23.04 -2.41
N GLY A 67 11.76 23.35 -1.12
CA GLY A 67 10.64 23.89 -0.34
C GLY A 67 9.64 22.84 0.17
N THR A 68 9.83 21.55 -0.13
CA THR A 68 9.04 20.47 0.46
C THR A 68 9.23 20.44 1.98
N THR A 69 8.12 20.27 2.71
CA THR A 69 8.08 20.07 4.16
C THR A 69 7.71 18.62 4.51
N GLY A 70 7.98 18.18 5.73
CA GLY A 70 7.49 16.87 6.20
C GLY A 70 5.96 16.74 6.13
N LYS A 71 5.24 17.86 6.30
CA LYS A 71 3.78 17.93 6.15
C LYS A 71 3.32 17.62 4.72
N ASP A 72 4.04 18.12 3.70
CA ASP A 72 3.71 17.84 2.30
C ASP A 72 3.77 16.32 2.01
N ILE A 73 4.81 15.65 2.51
CA ILE A 73 5.02 14.19 2.34
C ILE A 73 3.95 13.41 3.09
N PHE A 74 3.64 13.79 4.34
CA PHE A 74 2.56 13.20 5.13
C PHE A 74 1.20 13.31 4.46
N GLU A 75 0.81 14.51 4.02
CA GLU A 75 -0.49 14.70 3.37
C GLU A 75 -0.57 13.95 2.03
N HIS A 76 0.56 13.81 1.34
CA HIS A 76 0.62 13.01 0.11
C HIS A 76 0.51 11.51 0.39
N SER A 77 1.16 10.98 1.42
CA SER A 77 1.04 9.56 1.79
C SER A 77 -0.39 9.21 2.17
N VAL A 78 -1.07 10.07 2.95
CA VAL A 78 -2.49 9.91 3.29
C VAL A 78 -3.37 9.91 2.04
N ARG A 79 -3.14 10.82 1.09
CA ARG A 79 -3.89 10.84 -0.18
C ARG A 79 -3.66 9.58 -1.02
N LEU A 80 -2.43 9.08 -1.09
CA LEU A 80 -2.09 7.86 -1.85
C LEU A 80 -2.81 6.63 -1.27
N PHE A 81 -2.70 6.41 0.04
CA PHE A 81 -3.41 5.30 0.68
C PHE A 81 -4.92 5.45 0.60
N SER A 82 -5.44 6.67 0.75
CA SER A 82 -6.86 6.93 0.55
C SER A 82 -7.28 6.57 -0.88
N ASN A 83 -6.50 6.94 -1.90
CA ASN A 83 -6.81 6.60 -3.29
C ASN A 83 -6.70 5.10 -3.58
N PHE A 84 -5.72 4.40 -3.01
CA PHE A 84 -5.59 2.94 -3.14
C PHE A 84 -6.81 2.18 -2.58
N LEU A 85 -7.48 2.75 -1.58
CA LEU A 85 -8.65 2.16 -0.94
C LEU A 85 -9.99 2.65 -1.51
N ASP A 86 -9.98 3.73 -2.30
CA ASP A 86 -11.13 4.34 -2.98
C ASP A 86 -10.80 4.52 -4.48
N GLN A 87 -10.92 3.42 -5.23
CA GLN A 87 -10.67 3.35 -6.66
C GLN A 87 -11.88 3.83 -7.48
N ASN A 88 -13.07 3.95 -6.87
CA ASN A 88 -14.26 4.50 -7.50
C ASN A 88 -14.37 6.04 -7.34
N ASN A 89 -13.60 6.63 -6.41
CA ASN A 89 -13.52 8.04 -6.07
C ASN A 89 -14.84 8.62 -5.51
N ASP A 90 -15.49 7.92 -4.58
CA ASP A 90 -16.70 8.36 -3.86
C ASP A 90 -16.40 8.87 -2.44
N GLY A 91 -15.16 8.76 -1.98
CA GLY A 91 -14.71 9.15 -0.65
C GLY A 91 -14.96 8.12 0.44
N LEU A 92 -15.26 6.86 0.08
CA LEU A 92 -15.40 5.73 0.98
C LEU A 92 -14.41 4.62 0.60
N VAL A 93 -14.11 3.72 1.55
CA VAL A 93 -13.36 2.51 1.23
C VAL A 93 -14.24 1.62 0.36
N ASP A 94 -13.76 1.30 -0.84
CA ASP A 94 -14.42 0.39 -1.78
C ASP A 94 -14.70 -0.98 -1.13
N ASP A 95 -15.84 -1.58 -1.47
CA ASP A 95 -16.24 -2.88 -0.93
C ASP A 95 -15.17 -3.97 -1.14
N ASP A 96 -14.54 -3.98 -2.32
CA ASP A 96 -13.47 -4.92 -2.68
C ASP A 96 -12.08 -4.51 -2.15
N LYS A 97 -11.98 -3.42 -1.38
CA LYS A 97 -10.77 -2.95 -0.67
C LYS A 97 -10.88 -3.02 0.84
N LYS A 98 -12.04 -3.38 1.40
CA LYS A 98 -12.22 -3.58 2.84
C LYS A 98 -11.27 -4.61 3.42
N GLU A 99 -11.02 -5.71 2.71
CA GLU A 99 -10.09 -6.74 3.18
C GLU A 99 -8.64 -6.24 3.18
N LEU A 100 -8.22 -5.54 2.12
CA LEU A 100 -6.92 -4.89 2.06
C LEU A 100 -6.73 -3.89 3.21
N ASN A 101 -7.72 -3.04 3.49
CA ASN A 101 -7.64 -2.09 4.61
C ASN A 101 -7.50 -2.81 5.96
N LYS A 102 -8.19 -3.94 6.15
CA LYS A 102 -8.02 -4.79 7.33
C LYS A 102 -6.60 -5.37 7.40
N TRP A 103 -6.05 -5.88 6.31
CA TRP A 103 -4.69 -6.43 6.29
C TRP A 103 -3.64 -5.37 6.60
N LEU A 104 -3.78 -4.17 6.01
CA LEU A 104 -2.94 -3.01 6.33
C LEU A 104 -2.98 -2.72 7.84
N ALA A 105 -4.17 -2.62 8.43
CA ALA A 105 -4.33 -2.36 9.87
C ALA A 105 -3.73 -3.46 10.77
N GLN A 106 -3.74 -4.71 10.32
CA GLN A 106 -3.29 -5.86 11.11
C GLN A 106 -1.80 -6.17 10.98
N LYS A 107 -1.15 -5.68 9.92
CA LYS A 107 0.20 -6.10 9.54
C LYS A 107 1.17 -4.94 9.35
N LEU A 108 0.70 -3.72 9.13
CA LEU A 108 1.54 -2.60 8.71
C LEU A 108 1.31 -1.34 9.55
N VAL A 109 2.37 -0.54 9.63
CA VAL A 109 2.35 0.88 9.96
C VAL A 109 3.20 1.58 8.89
N PHE A 110 2.73 2.70 8.34
CA PHE A 110 3.51 3.49 7.40
C PHE A 110 4.17 4.69 8.07
N ILE A 111 5.48 4.88 7.90
CA ILE A 111 6.29 5.86 8.64
C ILE A 111 7.07 6.73 7.65
N SER A 112 6.86 8.05 7.66
CA SER A 112 7.64 8.96 6.81
C SER A 112 8.42 10.00 7.61
N GLY A 113 9.74 10.01 7.47
CA GLY A 113 10.60 10.91 8.24
C GLY A 113 12.07 10.55 8.13
N PRO A 114 12.95 11.20 8.90
CA PRO A 114 14.36 10.84 8.97
C PRO A 114 14.55 9.38 9.39
N LEU A 115 15.58 8.70 8.89
CA LEU A 115 15.87 7.30 9.18
C LEU A 115 15.87 6.99 10.68
N THR A 116 16.44 7.90 11.50
CA THR A 116 16.45 7.75 12.97
C THR A 116 15.06 7.65 13.61
N MET A 117 14.05 8.35 13.08
CA MET A 117 12.68 8.23 13.55
C MET A 117 12.04 6.94 13.02
N VAL A 118 12.31 6.58 11.77
CA VAL A 118 11.83 5.34 11.15
C VAL A 118 12.29 4.14 11.97
N ASP A 119 13.59 4.01 12.22
CA ASP A 119 14.17 2.90 12.99
C ASP A 119 13.58 2.82 14.40
N LYS A 120 13.46 3.97 15.08
CA LYS A 120 12.91 4.04 16.44
C LYS A 120 11.46 3.54 16.51
N ILE A 121 10.61 3.94 15.58
CA ILE A 121 9.19 3.53 15.57
C ILE A 121 9.07 2.08 15.11
N SER A 122 9.78 1.68 14.06
CA SER A 122 9.73 0.31 13.53
C SER A 122 10.15 -0.72 14.57
N ALA A 123 11.26 -0.50 15.29
CA ALA A 123 11.79 -1.41 16.30
C ALA A 123 11.05 -1.36 17.66
N ALA A 124 10.00 -0.54 17.78
CA ALA A 124 9.26 -0.42 19.03
C ALA A 124 8.47 -1.71 19.32
N ASN A 125 8.41 -2.14 20.58
CA ASN A 125 7.61 -3.31 20.98
C ASN A 125 6.10 -3.16 20.66
N LEU A 126 5.60 -1.92 20.52
CA LEU A 126 4.23 -1.66 20.11
C LEU A 126 3.99 -1.80 18.59
N VAL A 127 5.06 -1.86 17.80
CA VAL A 127 5.04 -2.09 16.34
C VAL A 127 5.57 -3.50 16.07
N GLU A 128 6.89 -3.71 16.02
CA GLU A 128 7.52 -5.01 15.76
C GLU A 128 7.09 -6.08 16.78
N GLY A 129 7.08 -5.75 18.07
CA GLY A 129 6.68 -6.69 19.13
C GLY A 129 5.21 -7.13 19.06
N LYS A 130 4.37 -6.39 18.32
CA LYS A 130 2.98 -6.77 18.01
C LYS A 130 2.83 -7.43 16.64
N GLY A 131 3.93 -7.70 15.95
CA GLY A 131 3.95 -8.30 14.62
C GLY A 131 3.57 -7.34 13.49
N LEU A 132 3.60 -6.03 13.73
CA LEU A 132 3.47 -5.02 12.68
C LEU A 132 4.83 -4.78 12.02
N TYR A 133 4.81 -4.57 10.72
CA TYR A 133 5.97 -4.17 9.95
C TYR A 133 5.91 -2.68 9.62
N GLY A 134 6.96 -1.95 9.96
CA GLY A 134 7.11 -0.53 9.65
C GLY A 134 7.62 -0.35 8.22
N MET A 135 6.70 -0.16 7.27
CA MET A 135 7.07 0.33 5.94
C MET A 135 7.31 1.82 5.99
N SER A 136 8.25 2.33 5.20
CA SER A 136 8.72 3.70 5.43
C SER A 136 8.96 4.51 4.18
N MET A 137 9.04 5.83 4.35
CA MET A 137 9.64 6.77 3.40
C MET A 137 10.71 7.57 4.16
N GLN A 138 11.98 7.32 3.86
CA GLN A 138 13.12 7.94 4.54
C GLN A 138 13.45 9.30 3.93
N THR A 139 12.99 10.39 4.55
CA THR A 139 13.01 11.74 3.96
C THR A 139 14.41 12.37 3.87
N ASP A 140 15.38 11.78 4.58
CA ASP A 140 16.79 12.14 4.54
C ASP A 140 17.57 11.38 3.46
N ASN A 141 17.08 10.22 3.04
CA ASN A 141 17.77 9.34 2.08
C ASN A 141 17.11 9.32 0.70
N TRP A 142 15.79 9.47 0.60
CA TRP A 142 15.05 9.15 -0.61
C TRP A 142 14.39 10.38 -1.27
N PRO A 143 14.34 10.40 -2.62
CA PRO A 143 13.80 11.52 -3.36
C PRO A 143 12.28 11.66 -3.17
N TYR A 144 11.83 12.91 -2.98
CA TYR A 144 10.43 13.27 -3.07
C TYR A 144 10.22 14.35 -4.13
N VAL A 145 9.39 14.04 -5.14
CA VAL A 145 9.07 14.98 -6.21
C VAL A 145 7.65 15.54 -6.03
N LYS A 146 7.55 16.84 -5.73
CA LYS A 146 6.26 17.52 -5.61
C LYS A 146 5.58 17.56 -6.99
N ASN A 147 4.30 17.19 -7.04
CA ASN A 147 3.49 17.07 -8.25
C ASN A 147 3.85 15.90 -9.19
N TYR A 148 4.62 14.91 -8.72
CA TYR A 148 4.78 13.66 -9.45
C TYR A 148 3.40 13.03 -9.73
N ASN A 149 3.18 12.62 -10.99
CA ASN A 149 1.91 12.05 -11.45
C ASN A 149 2.06 10.62 -12.00
N GLY A 150 3.27 10.04 -11.93
CA GLY A 150 3.60 8.71 -12.41
C GLY A 150 3.63 8.53 -13.93
N LYS A 151 3.62 9.61 -14.72
CA LYS A 151 3.53 9.57 -16.20
C LYS A 151 4.51 10.54 -16.86
N GLY A 152 4.61 10.46 -18.19
CA GLY A 152 5.35 11.41 -19.02
C GLY A 152 6.80 11.05 -19.30
N TRP A 153 7.22 9.85 -18.92
CA TRP A 153 8.53 9.29 -19.21
C TRP A 153 8.46 8.23 -20.32
N GLU A 154 9.56 8.11 -21.06
CA GLU A 154 9.72 7.10 -22.11
C GLU A 154 10.15 5.76 -21.53
N PHE A 155 9.71 4.67 -22.15
CA PHE A 155 10.00 3.32 -21.69
C PHE A 155 10.13 2.33 -22.83
N ALA A 156 11.25 1.61 -22.85
CA ALA A 156 11.51 0.58 -23.84
C ALA A 156 11.25 -0.83 -23.31
N LYS A 157 11.84 -1.16 -22.15
CA LYS A 157 11.77 -2.50 -21.53
C LYS A 157 12.20 -2.45 -20.06
N LEU A 158 11.71 -3.40 -19.28
CA LEU A 158 12.18 -3.67 -17.92
C LEU A 158 13.12 -4.86 -17.97
N ASN A 159 14.40 -4.65 -17.67
CA ASN A 159 15.43 -5.69 -17.74
C ASN A 159 16.33 -5.76 -16.49
N SER A 160 16.13 -4.90 -15.49
CA SER A 160 16.92 -4.90 -14.27
C SER A 160 16.14 -4.32 -13.10
N SER A 161 16.42 -4.79 -11.89
CA SER A 161 15.91 -4.20 -10.64
C SER A 161 16.44 -2.79 -10.36
N THR A 162 17.49 -2.36 -11.05
CA THR A 162 18.02 -0.99 -10.96
C THR A 162 17.18 0.03 -11.73
N TRP A 163 16.23 -0.43 -12.56
CA TRP A 163 15.38 0.47 -13.33
C TRP A 163 14.46 1.29 -12.40
N ARG A 164 14.34 2.58 -12.70
CA ARG A 164 13.39 3.53 -12.10
C ARG A 164 12.85 4.46 -13.19
N PRO A 165 11.61 4.99 -13.06
CA PRO A 165 11.11 6.02 -13.95
C PRO A 165 11.97 7.28 -13.86
N GLU A 166 12.03 8.04 -14.97
CA GLU A 166 12.65 9.36 -14.95
C GLU A 166 11.86 10.27 -13.99
N ILE A 167 12.57 11.00 -13.11
CA ILE A 167 11.96 11.80 -12.03
C ILE A 167 11.20 10.90 -11.04
N PHE A 168 11.92 9.95 -10.46
CA PHE A 168 11.41 9.00 -9.49
C PHE A 168 10.93 9.70 -8.20
N ASN A 169 9.77 9.28 -7.69
CA ASN A 169 9.26 9.69 -6.39
C ASN A 169 9.15 8.46 -5.49
N ALA A 170 10.04 8.36 -4.50
CA ALA A 170 10.09 7.22 -3.59
C ALA A 170 8.81 7.05 -2.75
N LEU A 171 8.06 8.12 -2.50
CA LEU A 171 6.79 7.98 -1.78
C LEU A 171 5.78 7.13 -2.55
N TRP A 172 5.75 7.22 -3.89
CA TRP A 172 4.86 6.38 -4.70
C TRP A 172 5.27 4.90 -4.63
N GLU A 173 6.57 4.62 -4.70
CA GLU A 173 7.13 3.26 -4.53
C GLU A 173 6.78 2.70 -3.16
N GLU A 174 7.13 3.42 -2.09
CA GLU A 174 6.99 2.91 -0.72
C GLU A 174 5.53 2.75 -0.29
N THR A 175 4.63 3.61 -0.76
CA THR A 175 3.19 3.42 -0.52
C THR A 175 2.65 2.21 -1.27
N PHE A 176 3.09 1.95 -2.51
CA PHE A 176 2.73 0.73 -3.24
C PHE A 176 3.34 -0.53 -2.61
N HIS A 177 4.62 -0.50 -2.22
CA HIS A 177 5.28 -1.57 -1.46
C HIS A 177 4.51 -1.89 -0.17
N THR A 178 3.95 -0.89 0.49
CA THR A 178 3.09 -1.12 1.68
C THR A 178 1.82 -1.89 1.34
N ILE A 179 1.19 -1.59 0.19
CA ILE A 179 0.03 -2.34 -0.29
C ILE A 179 0.42 -3.79 -0.57
N THR A 180 1.47 -4.04 -1.34
CA THR A 180 1.88 -5.39 -1.75
C THR A 180 2.45 -6.22 -0.59
N GLU A 181 3.10 -5.60 0.39
CA GLU A 181 3.49 -6.22 1.67
C GLU A 181 2.26 -6.70 2.46
N ALA A 182 1.17 -5.94 2.47
CA ALA A 182 -0.07 -6.37 3.12
C ALA A 182 -0.62 -7.66 2.49
N PHE A 183 -0.61 -7.74 1.16
CA PHE A 183 -0.96 -8.97 0.43
C PHE A 183 0.01 -10.12 0.75
N SER A 184 1.32 -9.91 0.64
CA SER A 184 2.34 -10.95 0.86
C SER A 184 2.30 -11.56 2.26
N ARG A 185 1.91 -10.78 3.27
CA ARG A 185 1.80 -11.20 4.67
C ARG A 185 0.50 -11.92 5.01
N THR A 186 -0.48 -11.97 4.09
CA THR A 186 -1.84 -12.46 4.39
C THR A 186 -2.35 -13.47 3.36
N ASP A 187 -2.10 -13.26 2.07
CA ASP A 187 -2.48 -14.16 0.99
C ASP A 187 -1.38 -15.19 0.74
N SER A 188 -1.71 -16.48 0.87
CA SER A 188 -0.77 -17.58 0.69
C SER A 188 -0.18 -17.69 -0.71
N GLU A 189 -0.88 -17.20 -1.73
CA GLU A 189 -0.42 -17.22 -3.13
C GLU A 189 0.38 -15.96 -3.51
N PHE A 190 0.14 -14.83 -2.83
CA PHE A 190 0.80 -13.54 -3.06
C PHE A 190 2.15 -13.42 -2.32
N LYS A 191 2.80 -14.53 -1.96
CA LYS A 191 4.08 -14.45 -1.23
C LYS A 191 5.25 -14.06 -2.13
N PHE A 192 6.18 -13.32 -1.56
CA PHE A 192 7.47 -12.97 -2.19
C PHE A 192 8.53 -14.07 -2.03
N THR A 193 8.33 -14.97 -1.06
CA THR A 193 9.22 -16.10 -0.79
C THR A 193 9.09 -17.20 -1.85
N GLU A 194 10.02 -18.15 -1.82
CA GLU A 194 9.94 -19.35 -2.65
C GLU A 194 8.60 -20.08 -2.49
N GLY A 195 8.09 -20.61 -3.61
CA GLY A 195 6.73 -21.18 -3.70
C GLY A 195 5.63 -20.14 -3.99
N GLY A 196 5.90 -18.85 -3.82
CA GLY A 196 4.98 -17.77 -4.21
C GLY A 196 4.85 -17.60 -5.72
N THR A 197 3.66 -17.20 -6.19
CA THR A 197 3.39 -17.08 -7.63
C THR A 197 4.24 -15.99 -8.29
N LEU A 198 4.34 -14.83 -7.64
CA LEU A 198 5.14 -13.70 -8.12
C LEU A 198 6.63 -14.01 -8.12
N ARG A 199 7.10 -14.72 -7.09
CA ARG A 199 8.47 -15.21 -7.01
C ARG A 199 8.83 -16.12 -8.18
N LYS A 200 7.94 -17.06 -8.52
CA LYS A 200 8.12 -17.94 -9.68
C LYS A 200 8.22 -17.14 -10.98
N TYR A 201 7.39 -16.13 -11.19
CA TYR A 201 7.44 -15.33 -12.42
C TYR A 201 8.74 -14.55 -12.55
N MET A 202 9.25 -13.96 -11.47
CA MET A 202 10.55 -13.28 -11.47
C MET A 202 11.71 -14.26 -11.70
N ASP A 203 11.71 -15.42 -11.02
CA ASP A 203 12.75 -16.44 -11.20
C ASP A 203 12.74 -16.98 -12.65
N ASP A 204 11.56 -17.17 -13.26
CA ASP A 204 11.44 -17.56 -14.68
C ASP A 204 11.96 -16.46 -15.62
N ASP A 205 11.74 -15.17 -15.31
CA ASP A 205 12.24 -14.01 -16.08
C ASP A 205 13.77 -13.89 -16.01
N ILE A 206 14.35 -14.14 -14.83
CA ILE A 206 15.80 -14.21 -14.61
C ILE A 206 16.40 -15.40 -15.38
N LEU A 207 15.77 -16.57 -15.31
CA LEU A 207 16.23 -17.76 -16.04
C LEU A 207 16.19 -17.55 -17.56
N ALA A 208 15.19 -16.82 -18.05
CA ALA A 208 15.09 -16.39 -19.45
C ALA A 208 16.10 -15.29 -19.84
N LYS A 209 16.87 -14.78 -18.87
CA LYS A 209 17.85 -13.69 -19.02
C LYS A 209 17.24 -12.38 -19.53
N THR A 210 15.96 -12.16 -19.23
CA THR A 210 15.24 -10.94 -19.62
C THR A 210 15.06 -9.97 -18.46
N TYR A 211 15.43 -10.36 -17.24
CA TYR A 211 15.49 -9.52 -16.06
C TYR A 211 16.72 -9.86 -15.20
N ASP A 212 17.39 -8.86 -14.65
CA ASP A 212 18.57 -9.00 -13.79
C ASP A 212 18.35 -8.38 -12.40
N ILE A 213 18.94 -9.00 -11.38
CA ILE A 213 18.99 -8.47 -10.02
C ILE A 213 20.42 -8.36 -9.48
N SER A 214 21.41 -8.80 -10.26
CA SER A 214 22.79 -8.95 -9.80
C SER A 214 23.45 -7.60 -9.56
N GLU A 215 23.14 -6.59 -10.39
CA GLU A 215 23.67 -5.24 -10.24
C GLU A 215 23.26 -4.61 -8.90
N GLN A 216 21.97 -4.66 -8.57
CA GLN A 216 21.46 -4.13 -7.29
C GLN A 216 22.03 -4.93 -6.11
N ASN A 217 22.11 -6.26 -6.23
CA ASN A 217 22.71 -7.08 -5.19
C ASN A 217 24.19 -6.76 -4.94
N ALA A 218 24.96 -6.48 -5.98
CA ALA A 218 26.33 -6.01 -5.84
C ALA A 218 26.40 -4.62 -5.17
N ALA A 219 25.54 -3.69 -5.58
CA ALA A 219 25.47 -2.34 -5.00
C ALA A 219 25.11 -2.35 -3.50
N GLU A 220 24.31 -3.32 -3.07
CA GLU A 220 23.89 -3.49 -1.67
C GLU A 220 24.77 -4.48 -0.88
N ASN A 221 25.98 -4.79 -1.37
CA ASN A 221 26.92 -5.71 -0.72
C ASN A 221 26.33 -7.09 -0.40
N GLY A 222 25.49 -7.61 -1.29
CA GLY A 222 24.83 -8.91 -1.14
C GLY A 222 23.52 -8.87 -0.34
N ASN A 223 23.12 -7.73 0.21
CA ASN A 223 21.93 -7.62 1.07
C ASN A 223 20.60 -7.53 0.31
N TYR A 224 20.64 -7.33 -1.01
CA TYR A 224 19.44 -7.32 -1.85
C TYR A 224 18.97 -8.75 -2.12
N ASP A 225 18.13 -9.29 -1.24
CA ASP A 225 17.65 -10.65 -1.36
C ASP A 225 16.54 -10.80 -2.42
N LYS A 226 16.21 -12.05 -2.75
CA LYS A 226 15.16 -12.35 -3.73
C LYS A 226 13.74 -12.08 -3.22
N VAL A 227 13.52 -11.83 -1.93
CA VAL A 227 12.21 -11.46 -1.38
C VAL A 227 11.98 -9.97 -1.67
N THR A 228 12.94 -9.12 -1.31
CA THR A 228 12.98 -7.70 -1.66
C THR A 228 12.88 -7.52 -3.17
N ALA A 229 13.61 -8.33 -3.94
CA ALA A 229 13.58 -8.24 -5.40
C ALA A 229 12.21 -8.53 -6.02
N VAL A 230 11.39 -9.39 -5.42
CA VAL A 230 10.02 -9.63 -5.93
C VAL A 230 9.15 -8.41 -5.70
N ASN A 231 9.26 -7.76 -4.53
CA ASN A 231 8.46 -6.57 -4.23
C ASN A 231 8.82 -5.41 -5.19
N GLU A 232 10.12 -5.22 -5.44
CA GLU A 232 10.58 -4.26 -6.44
C GLU A 232 10.08 -4.61 -7.85
N TYR A 233 10.24 -5.87 -8.27
CA TYR A 233 9.83 -6.32 -9.60
C TYR A 233 8.36 -6.02 -9.89
N ILE A 234 7.47 -6.27 -8.92
CA ILE A 234 6.05 -5.97 -9.08
C ILE A 234 5.73 -4.48 -8.99
N HIS A 235 6.48 -3.70 -8.22
CA HIS A 235 6.38 -2.24 -8.21
C HIS A 235 6.74 -1.66 -9.57
N GLN A 236 7.87 -2.05 -10.17
CA GLN A 236 8.28 -1.58 -11.48
C GLN A 236 7.23 -1.91 -12.55
N ILE A 237 6.73 -3.16 -12.55
CA ILE A 237 5.64 -3.60 -13.44
C ILE A 237 4.38 -2.75 -13.24
N TRP A 238 4.00 -2.47 -12.00
CA TRP A 238 2.85 -1.64 -11.70
C TRP A 238 3.05 -0.20 -12.20
N ALA A 239 4.22 0.40 -11.98
CA ALA A 239 4.54 1.76 -12.44
C ALA A 239 4.51 1.87 -13.98
N ILE A 240 5.07 0.87 -14.68
CA ILE A 240 5.03 0.75 -16.15
C ILE A 240 3.59 0.64 -16.66
N ASN A 241 2.80 -0.24 -16.06
CA ASN A 241 1.39 -0.38 -16.42
C ASN A 241 0.60 0.91 -16.16
N PHE A 242 0.80 1.52 -14.99
CA PHE A 242 0.15 2.76 -14.60
C PHE A 242 0.45 3.93 -15.57
N ALA A 243 1.69 4.00 -16.05
CA ALA A 243 2.12 4.98 -17.04
C ALA A 243 1.56 4.75 -18.46
N GLY A 244 0.90 3.62 -18.70
CA GLY A 244 0.33 3.25 -20.00
C GLY A 244 1.27 2.43 -20.89
N HIS A 245 2.40 1.97 -20.35
CA HIS A 245 3.44 1.23 -21.08
C HIS A 245 3.34 -0.29 -20.89
N GLY A 246 2.17 -0.80 -20.47
CA GLY A 246 1.96 -2.22 -20.21
C GLY A 246 2.19 -3.13 -21.44
N ASP A 247 2.10 -2.60 -22.65
CA ASP A 247 2.41 -3.32 -23.89
C ASP A 247 3.90 -3.72 -23.97
N LYS A 248 4.79 -2.91 -23.38
CA LYS A 248 6.26 -3.10 -23.35
C LYS A 248 6.74 -4.18 -22.39
N LEU A 249 5.87 -4.65 -21.49
CA LEU A 249 6.18 -5.74 -20.58
C LEU A 249 6.37 -7.05 -21.35
N ASN A 250 7.37 -7.84 -20.95
CA ASN A 250 7.60 -9.17 -21.51
C ASN A 250 6.53 -10.19 -21.05
N SER A 251 6.61 -11.43 -21.50
CA SER A 251 5.61 -12.46 -21.19
C SER A 251 5.55 -12.84 -19.69
N HIS A 252 6.67 -12.82 -18.97
CA HIS A 252 6.74 -13.11 -17.53
C HIS A 252 6.18 -11.95 -16.71
N GLN A 253 6.55 -10.73 -17.07
CA GLN A 253 6.07 -9.50 -16.44
C GLN A 253 4.57 -9.32 -16.63
N LYS A 254 4.04 -9.66 -17.82
CA LYS A 254 2.59 -9.67 -18.08
C LYS A 254 1.84 -10.71 -17.22
N LYS A 255 2.45 -11.87 -16.93
CA LYS A 255 1.86 -12.84 -15.99
C LYS A 255 1.78 -12.28 -14.57
N ALA A 256 2.84 -11.62 -14.10
CA ALA A 256 2.86 -10.96 -12.80
C ALA A 256 1.81 -9.83 -12.72
N LEU A 257 1.73 -8.98 -13.74
CA LEU A 257 0.71 -7.95 -13.84
C LEU A 257 -0.72 -8.53 -13.76
N ASN A 258 -1.02 -9.54 -14.58
CA ASN A 258 -2.32 -10.19 -14.59
C ASN A 258 -2.65 -10.85 -13.25
N PHE A 259 -1.66 -11.40 -12.56
CA PHE A 259 -1.84 -11.96 -11.23
C PHE A 259 -2.19 -10.87 -10.21
N MET A 260 -1.50 -9.72 -10.21
CA MET A 260 -1.84 -8.57 -9.36
C MET A 260 -3.27 -8.09 -9.61
N VAL A 261 -3.67 -7.95 -10.88
CA VAL A 261 -5.04 -7.58 -11.28
C VAL A 261 -6.06 -8.59 -10.74
N LYS A 262 -5.81 -9.90 -10.94
CA LYS A 262 -6.69 -10.97 -10.45
C LYS A 262 -6.84 -10.97 -8.92
N LYS A 263 -5.80 -10.54 -8.21
CA LYS A 263 -5.75 -10.41 -6.75
C LYS A 263 -6.36 -9.11 -6.24
N ASN A 264 -6.96 -8.29 -7.11
CA ASN A 264 -7.55 -7.00 -6.78
C ASN A 264 -6.55 -6.02 -6.14
N VAL A 265 -5.27 -6.11 -6.51
CA VAL A 265 -4.29 -5.06 -6.18
C VAL A 265 -4.78 -3.74 -6.80
N PRO A 266 -4.76 -2.62 -6.08
CA PRO A 266 -5.08 -1.30 -6.62
C PRO A 266 -4.17 -0.92 -7.79
N MET A 267 -4.72 -0.91 -9.01
CA MET A 267 -3.95 -0.65 -10.24
C MET A 267 -4.07 0.78 -10.75
N LYS A 268 -4.87 1.63 -10.10
CA LYS A 268 -5.09 3.02 -10.52
C LYS A 268 -4.68 3.96 -9.40
N LEU A 269 -4.04 5.05 -9.81
CA LEU A 269 -3.84 6.23 -8.98
C LEU A 269 -4.38 7.47 -9.69
N SER A 270 -5.01 8.36 -8.91
CA SER A 270 -5.39 9.68 -9.39
C SER A 270 -4.54 10.75 -8.72
N ALA A 271 -3.68 11.41 -9.49
CA ALA A 271 -2.90 12.56 -8.99
C ALA A 271 -3.80 13.73 -8.53
N SER A 272 -5.04 13.78 -9.01
CA SER A 272 -6.05 14.77 -8.63
C SER A 272 -7.01 14.30 -7.54
N TYR A 273 -6.77 13.13 -6.92
CA TYR A 273 -7.60 12.60 -5.85
C TYR A 273 -7.72 13.57 -4.68
N LYS A 274 -8.95 13.84 -4.23
CA LYS A 274 -9.25 14.89 -3.25
C LYS A 274 -9.81 14.38 -1.93
N HIS A 275 -10.32 13.15 -1.91
CA HIS A 275 -10.91 12.60 -0.69
C HIS A 275 -9.81 12.21 0.29
N ILE A 276 -10.13 12.24 1.58
CA ILE A 276 -9.24 11.80 2.64
C ILE A 276 -10.06 10.79 3.44
N LEU A 277 -9.66 9.52 3.39
CA LEU A 277 -10.34 8.47 4.14
C LEU A 277 -9.81 8.48 5.57
N GLY A 278 -10.65 8.11 6.54
CA GLY A 278 -10.25 8.05 7.95
C GLY A 278 -10.09 9.44 8.58
N ASN A 279 -9.35 9.52 9.67
CA ASN A 279 -9.27 10.73 10.50
C ASN A 279 -7.84 11.07 10.88
N ARG A 280 -7.55 12.37 10.87
CA ARG A 280 -6.30 12.90 11.42
C ARG A 280 -6.40 12.90 12.94
N VAL A 281 -5.43 12.26 13.60
CA VAL A 281 -5.40 12.13 15.06
C VAL A 281 -4.28 12.96 15.71
N LYS A 282 -3.31 13.46 14.91
CA LYS A 282 -2.31 14.49 15.26
C LYS A 282 -1.85 15.23 13.99
#